data_AF-B2BG58-F1
#
_entry.id   AF-B2BG58-F1
#
_cell.length_a   1.000
_cell.length_b   1.000
_cell.length_c   1.000
_cell.angle_alpha   90.00
_cell.angle_beta   90.00
_cell.angle_gamma   90.00
#
_symmetry.space_group_name_H-M   'P 1'
#
loop_
_entity.id
_entity.type
_entity.pdbx_description
1 polymer ?
#
loop_
_entity_poly.entity_id
_entity_poly.type
_entity_poly.pdbx_seq_one_letter_code
_entity_poly.pdbx_strand_id
1 'polypeptide(L)'
;WTLVGAGVFKQRDTVKTMASLIPEGVEWIKAAVGTFEPEQNRVTLEDSRPLHYERLIVAPGIKLDWHGVEGLVETLGHNGVTSNYRFDLAPYTWSLVKNLKRGRALFTQPPMPI
;
A
#
# COMPACT_ATOMS: atom_id res chain seq x y z
N TRP A 1 1.21 -0.59 -8.59
CA TRP A 1 1.70 0.37 -9.60
C TRP A 1 2.35 -0.29 -10.82
N THR A 2 1.62 -1.17 -11.52
CA THR A 2 2.15 -1.95 -12.66
C THR A 2 2.62 -1.07 -13.82
N LEU A 3 1.79 -0.14 -14.28
CA LEU A 3 2.10 0.69 -15.46
C LEU A 3 3.13 1.79 -15.19
N VAL A 4 3.36 2.16 -13.93
CA VAL A 4 4.52 2.99 -13.55
C VAL A 4 5.81 2.17 -13.62
N GLY A 5 5.79 0.94 -13.10
CA GLY A 5 6.92 0.01 -13.23
C GLY A 5 7.25 -0.39 -14.66
N ALA A 6 6.29 -0.27 -15.59
CA ALA A 6 6.48 -0.46 -17.02
C ALA A 6 6.87 0.82 -17.78
N GLY A 7 6.98 1.97 -17.11
CA GLY A 7 7.36 3.24 -17.74
C GLY A 7 6.26 3.93 -18.57
N VAL A 8 5.00 3.48 -18.48
CA VAL A 8 3.87 4.05 -19.23
C VAL A 8 3.29 5.29 -18.56
N PHE A 9 3.22 5.29 -17.22
CA PHE A 9 2.72 6.43 -16.44
C PHE A 9 3.80 7.02 -15.54
N LYS A 10 3.71 8.32 -15.25
CA LYS A 10 4.50 8.91 -14.17
C LYS A 10 3.83 8.58 -12.84
N GLN A 11 4.65 8.26 -11.86
CA GLN A 11 4.21 7.97 -10.49
C GLN A 11 3.26 9.04 -9.93
N ARG A 12 3.59 10.33 -10.10
CA ARG A 12 2.78 11.45 -9.60
C ARG A 12 1.37 11.53 -10.21
N ASP A 13 1.17 10.98 -11.41
CA ASP A 13 -0.12 11.04 -12.11
C ASP A 13 -1.13 10.03 -11.50
N THR A 14 -0.67 9.18 -10.58
CA THR A 14 -1.45 8.09 -9.96
C THR A 14 -1.85 8.37 -8.51
N VAL A 15 -1.56 9.57 -7.99
CA VAL A 15 -1.84 9.95 -6.62
C VAL A 15 -2.60 11.27 -6.54
N LYS A 16 -3.46 11.37 -5.54
CA LYS A 16 -4.23 12.57 -5.19
C LYS A 16 -4.19 12.77 -3.69
N THR A 17 -4.46 13.99 -3.23
CA THR A 17 -4.66 14.22 -1.80
C THR A 17 -5.94 13.53 -1.36
N MET A 18 -5.90 12.82 -0.23
CA MET A 18 -7.08 12.13 0.29
C MET A 18 -8.24 13.11 0.53
N ALA A 19 -7.95 14.30 1.06
CA ALA A 19 -8.93 15.37 1.26
C ALA A 19 -9.74 15.71 0.00
N SER A 20 -9.10 15.71 -1.18
CA SER A 20 -9.78 16.02 -2.45
C SER A 20 -10.76 14.95 -2.92
N LEU A 21 -10.75 13.77 -2.29
CA LEU A 21 -11.58 12.62 -2.64
C LEU A 21 -12.70 12.37 -1.62
N ILE A 22 -12.68 13.04 -0.48
CA ILE A 22 -13.75 12.93 0.53
C ILE A 22 -14.98 13.67 0.00
N PRO A 23 -16.16 13.02 -0.09
CA PRO A 23 -17.38 13.68 -0.57
C PRO A 23 -17.81 14.84 0.33
N GLU A 24 -18.52 15.79 -0.25
CA GLU A 24 -19.13 16.88 0.51
C GLU A 24 -20.10 16.35 1.56
N GLY A 25 -20.03 16.91 2.77
CA GLY A 25 -20.83 16.48 3.92
C GLY A 25 -20.31 15.25 4.67
N VAL A 26 -19.23 14.61 4.21
CA VAL A 26 -18.61 13.47 4.92
C VAL A 26 -17.53 13.96 5.87
N GLU A 27 -17.58 13.51 7.13
CA GLU A 27 -16.51 13.74 8.10
C GLU A 27 -15.33 12.81 7.84
N TRP A 28 -14.15 13.39 7.61
CA TRP A 28 -12.91 12.63 7.50
C TRP A 28 -12.14 12.61 8.81
N ILE A 29 -12.26 11.50 9.54
CA ILE A 29 -11.50 11.26 10.76
C ILE A 29 -10.12 10.73 10.38
N LYS A 30 -9.08 11.57 10.54
CA LYS A 30 -7.68 11.25 10.21
C LYS A 30 -6.99 10.46 11.33
N ALA A 31 -7.49 9.28 11.62
CA ALA A 31 -6.93 8.38 12.63
C ALA A 31 -7.00 6.93 12.15
N ALA A 32 -6.09 6.10 12.64
CA ALA A 32 -6.17 4.65 12.47
C ALA A 32 -7.16 4.06 13.50
N VAL A 33 -7.87 3.01 13.08
CA VAL A 33 -8.66 2.18 13.98
C VAL A 33 -7.72 1.21 14.68
N GLY A 34 -7.71 1.23 16.01
CA GLY A 34 -6.92 0.31 16.83
C GLY A 34 -7.66 -1.01 17.08
N THR A 35 -8.94 -0.93 17.46
CA THR A 35 -9.73 -2.12 17.87
C THR A 35 -11.18 -2.03 17.39
N PHE A 36 -11.76 -3.19 17.05
CA PHE A 36 -13.19 -3.35 16.77
C PHE A 36 -13.92 -3.92 17.99
N GLU A 37 -15.04 -3.32 18.37
CA GLU A 37 -15.90 -3.75 19.47
C GLU A 37 -17.35 -3.91 18.96
N PRO A 38 -17.60 -4.97 18.15
CA PRO A 38 -18.88 -5.14 17.45
C PRO A 38 -20.08 -5.29 18.39
N GLU A 39 -19.89 -5.92 19.55
CA GLU A 39 -20.94 -6.10 20.56
C GLU A 39 -21.45 -4.78 21.15
N GLN A 40 -20.67 -3.70 21.02
CA GLN A 40 -21.01 -2.35 21.49
C GLN A 40 -21.31 -1.39 20.33
N ASN A 41 -21.35 -1.91 19.10
CA ASN A 41 -21.39 -1.14 17.86
C ASN A 41 -20.35 0.00 17.86
N ARG A 42 -19.09 -0.33 18.17
CA ARG A 42 -18.02 0.65 18.36
C ARG A 42 -16.71 0.24 17.72
N VAL A 43 -15.91 1.23 17.31
CA VAL A 43 -14.48 1.10 17.08
C VAL A 43 -13.72 2.03 18.03
N THR A 44 -12.54 1.61 18.46
CA THR A 44 -11.63 2.45 19.24
C THR A 44 -10.45 2.83 18.36
N LEU A 45 -10.20 4.13 18.24
CA LEU A 45 -9.07 4.67 17.49
C LEU A 45 -7.76 4.42 18.24
N GLU A 46 -6.62 4.48 17.54
CA GLU A 46 -5.29 4.33 18.18
C GLU A 46 -5.02 5.39 19.28
N ASP A 47 -5.69 6.53 19.22
CA ASP A 47 -5.65 7.58 20.25
C ASP A 47 -6.66 7.36 21.40
N SER A 48 -7.17 6.13 21.54
CA SER A 48 -8.15 5.70 22.55
C SER A 48 -9.54 6.36 22.45
N ARG A 49 -9.83 7.15 21.42
CA ARG A 49 -11.17 7.72 21.25
C ARG A 49 -12.16 6.66 20.76
N PRO A 50 -13.32 6.52 21.42
CA PRO A 50 -14.40 5.66 20.94
C PRO A 50 -15.22 6.31 19.83
N LEU A 51 -15.57 5.54 18.80
CA LEU A 51 -16.54 5.92 17.76
C LEU A 51 -17.65 4.88 17.66
N HIS A 52 -18.89 5.29 17.94
CA HIS A 52 -20.06 4.44 17.81
C HIS A 52 -20.65 4.52 16.40
N TYR A 53 -21.29 3.44 15.97
CA TYR A 53 -21.94 3.35 14.67
C TYR A 53 -23.30 2.65 14.78
N GLU A 54 -24.20 2.92 13.83
CA GLU A 54 -25.37 2.06 13.61
C GLU A 54 -25.07 0.95 12.61
N ARG A 55 -24.17 1.24 11.65
CA ARG A 55 -23.68 0.32 10.61
C ARG A 55 -22.20 0.59 10.37
N LEU A 56 -21.42 -0.47 10.23
CA LEU A 56 -19.99 -0.40 9.96
C LEU A 56 -19.67 -1.05 8.62
N ILE A 57 -19.01 -0.29 7.73
CA ILE A 57 -18.42 -0.82 6.50
C ILE A 57 -16.92 -0.91 6.71
N VAL A 58 -16.35 -2.10 6.52
CA VAL A 58 -14.93 -2.38 6.75
C VAL A 58 -14.20 -2.50 5.42
N ALA A 59 -13.27 -1.58 5.14
CA ALA A 59 -12.47 -1.55 3.91
C ALA A 59 -10.96 -1.26 4.16
N PRO A 60 -10.26 -2.02 5.02
CA PRO A 60 -8.87 -1.74 5.43
C PRO A 60 -7.83 -2.10 4.36
N GLY A 61 -8.22 -2.77 3.28
CA GLY A 61 -7.30 -3.31 2.28
C GLY A 61 -6.51 -4.52 2.78
N ILE A 62 -5.31 -4.70 2.26
CA ILE A 62 -4.39 -5.80 2.60
C ILE A 62 -3.06 -5.24 3.11
N LYS A 63 -2.44 -5.92 4.08
CA LYS A 63 -1.11 -5.59 4.59
C LYS A 63 -0.05 -6.28 3.73
N LEU A 64 0.93 -5.51 3.27
CA LEU A 64 2.12 -6.06 2.63
C LEU A 64 3.11 -6.51 3.71
N ASP A 65 3.39 -7.80 3.78
CA ASP A 65 4.35 -8.36 4.73
C ASP A 65 5.75 -8.49 4.11
N TRP A 66 6.50 -7.39 4.14
CA TRP A 66 7.87 -7.36 3.64
C TRP A 66 8.84 -8.21 4.44
N HIS A 67 8.52 -8.52 5.71
CA HIS A 67 9.33 -9.38 6.56
C HIS A 67 9.06 -10.87 6.31
N GLY A 68 8.03 -11.21 5.54
CA GLY A 68 7.74 -12.58 5.13
C GLY A 68 8.80 -13.19 4.20
N VAL A 69 9.73 -12.39 3.68
CA VAL A 69 10.89 -12.84 2.92
C VAL A 69 12.16 -12.38 3.64
N GLU A 70 12.95 -13.34 4.10
CA GLU A 70 14.22 -13.06 4.77
C GLU A 70 15.15 -12.21 3.90
N GLY A 71 15.71 -11.14 4.49
CA GLY A 71 16.64 -10.24 3.80
C GLY A 71 15.99 -9.24 2.83
N LEU A 72 14.65 -9.27 2.65
CA LEU A 72 13.98 -8.42 1.67
C LEU A 72 14.00 -6.95 2.08
N VAL A 73 13.66 -6.63 3.33
CA VAL A 73 13.56 -5.24 3.80
C VAL A 73 14.91 -4.52 3.69
N GLU A 74 15.98 -5.25 3.94
CA GLU A 74 17.37 -4.78 3.91
C GLU A 74 17.91 -4.59 2.50
N THR A 75 17.24 -5.10 1.46
CA THR A 75 17.68 -4.99 0.05
C THR A 75 16.71 -4.24 -0.86
N LEU A 76 15.46 -4.07 -0.43
CA LEU A 76 14.37 -3.55 -1.25
C LEU A 76 14.59 -2.08 -1.63
N GLY A 77 14.66 -1.81 -2.93
CA GLY A 77 14.97 -0.49 -3.50
C GLY A 77 16.43 -0.31 -3.87
N HIS A 78 17.26 -1.33 -3.67
CA HIS A 78 18.66 -1.35 -4.08
C HIS A 78 19.08 -2.74 -4.56
N ASN A 79 20.34 -2.89 -4.99
CA ASN A 79 20.91 -4.15 -5.45
C ASN A 79 20.09 -4.89 -6.54
N GLY A 80 19.24 -4.18 -7.30
CA GLY A 80 18.37 -4.79 -8.31
C GLY A 80 17.08 -5.41 -7.75
N VAL A 81 16.75 -5.21 -6.48
CA VAL A 81 15.53 -5.71 -5.84
C VAL A 81 14.50 -4.59 -5.70
N THR A 82 13.28 -4.83 -6.18
CA THR A 82 12.22 -3.81 -6.27
C THR A 82 10.84 -4.45 -6.12
N SER A 83 9.80 -3.62 -5.92
CA SER A 83 8.41 -4.07 -5.97
C SER A 83 7.48 -2.97 -6.47
N ASN A 84 6.58 -3.34 -7.39
CA ASN A 84 5.53 -2.43 -7.87
C ASN A 84 4.38 -2.24 -6.87
N TYR A 85 4.38 -2.94 -5.73
CA TYR A 85 3.40 -2.77 -4.66
C TYR A 85 3.73 -1.58 -3.74
N ARG A 86 4.97 -1.06 -3.77
CA ARG A 86 5.34 0.18 -3.07
C ARG A 86 5.35 1.35 -4.05
N PHE A 87 4.65 2.42 -3.69
CA PHE A 87 4.51 3.62 -4.52
C PHE A 87 5.87 4.15 -4.99
N ASP A 88 6.79 4.37 -4.05
CA ASP A 88 8.13 4.93 -4.24
C ASP A 88 9.11 4.04 -5.02
N LEU A 89 8.84 2.74 -5.11
CA LEU A 89 9.72 1.78 -5.80
C LEU A 89 9.34 1.50 -7.24
N ALA A 90 8.09 1.74 -7.64
CA ALA A 90 7.67 1.48 -9.01
C ALA A 90 8.56 2.18 -10.07
N PRO A 91 9.02 3.44 -9.89
CA PRO A 91 10.00 4.04 -10.79
C PRO A 91 11.35 3.32 -10.83
N TYR A 92 11.79 2.75 -9.71
CA TYR A 92 13.03 1.97 -9.65
C TYR A 92 12.92 0.67 -10.46
N THR A 93 11.75 0.01 -10.43
CA THR A 93 11.47 -1.12 -11.33
C THR A 93 11.72 -0.76 -12.80
N TRP A 94 11.19 0.38 -13.24
CA TRP A 94 11.41 0.82 -14.63
C TRP A 94 12.88 1.11 -14.93
N SER A 95 13.60 1.74 -13.99
CA SER A 95 15.04 1.97 -14.12
C SER A 95 15.82 0.67 -14.31
N LEU A 96 15.53 -0.36 -13.52
CA LEU A 96 16.17 -1.67 -13.62
C LEU A 96 15.88 -2.33 -14.98
N VAL A 97 14.63 -2.30 -15.44
CA VAL A 97 14.24 -2.85 -16.74
C VAL A 97 14.99 -2.15 -17.88
N LYS A 98 15.07 -0.82 -17.87
CA LYS A 98 15.76 -0.04 -18.92
C LYS A 98 17.27 -0.30 -18.96
N ASN A 99 17.87 -0.52 -17.78
CA ASN A 99 19.31 -0.65 -17.62
C ASN A 99 19.81 -2.10 -17.76
N LEU A 100 18.94 -3.10 -17.67
CA LEU A 100 19.31 -4.50 -17.86
C LEU A 100 19.79 -4.75 -19.30
N LYS A 101 21.09 -5.00 -19.47
CA LYS A 101 21.69 -5.35 -20.78
C LYS A 101 21.92 -6.84 -20.97
N ARG A 102 22.17 -7.56 -19.88
CA ARG A 102 22.44 -9.01 -19.84
C ARG A 102 22.16 -9.55 -18.44
N GLY A 103 21.93 -10.85 -18.32
CA GLY A 103 21.67 -11.53 -17.04
C GLY A 103 20.24 -12.04 -16.95
N ARG A 104 19.77 -12.29 -15.73
CA ARG A 104 18.44 -12.86 -15.45
C ARG A 104 17.56 -11.81 -14.76
N ALA A 105 16.38 -11.57 -15.34
CA ALA A 105 15.29 -10.90 -14.63
C ALA A 105 14.44 -11.97 -13.92
N LEU A 106 14.25 -11.81 -12.61
CA LEU A 106 13.42 -12.70 -11.80
C LEU A 106 12.18 -11.94 -11.32
N PHE A 107 11.01 -12.56 -11.50
CA PHE A 107 9.73 -12.08 -10.99
C PHE A 107 9.18 -13.14 -10.05
N THR A 108 8.61 -12.72 -8.92
CA THR A 108 8.13 -13.60 -7.87
C THR A 108 6.64 -13.39 -7.62
N GLN A 109 5.99 -14.42 -7.10
CA GLN A 109 4.60 -14.37 -6.64
C GLN A 109 4.56 -15.10 -5.29
N PRO A 110 4.14 -14.44 -4.19
CA PRO A 110 3.97 -15.12 -2.91
C PRO A 110 2.72 -16.03 -2.94
N PRO A 111 2.58 -16.94 -1.97
CA PRO A 111 1.34 -17.72 -1.79
C PRO A 111 0.13 -16.80 -1.61
N MET A 112 -1.04 -17.27 -2.04
CA MET A 112 -2.32 -16.56 -1.81
C MET A 112 -2.60 -16.39 -0.31
N PRO A 113 -3.27 -15.31 0.12
CA PRO A 113 -3.89 -14.25 -0.71
C PRO A 113 -2.90 -13.15 -1.16
N ILE A 114 -3.15 -12.59 -2.35
CA ILE A 114 -2.43 -11.44 -2.94
C ILE A 114 -3.37 -10.38 -3.50
#